data_AF-A0A8T4JBD5-F1
#
_entry.id   AF-A0A8T4JBD5-F1
#
_cell.length_a   1.000
_cell.length_b   1.000
_cell.length_c   1.000
_cell.angle_alpha   90.00
_cell.angle_beta   90.00
_cell.angle_gamma   90.00
#
_symmetry.space_group_name_H-M   'P 1'
#
loop_
_entity.id
_entity.type
_entity.pdbx_description
1 polymer ?
#
loop_
_entity_poly.entity_id
_entity_poly.type
_entity_poly.pdbx_seq_one_letter_code
_entity_poly.pdbx_strand_id
1 'polypeptide(L)'
;MERSQLLFDEAGRRAQIADHMLTMTYPLVRDPKLLIAVLDNVYKSMDASMAAALVQALEQKKIPYVPEDFEGRFRAYKQYLA
;
A
#
# COMPACT_ATOMS: atom_id res chain seq x y z
N MET A 1 15.71 -4.90 -6.77
CA MET A 1 14.57 -5.81 -7.07
C MET A 1 13.99 -6.40 -5.81
N GLU A 2 14.80 -6.97 -4.91
CA GLU A 2 14.32 -7.65 -3.70
C GLU A 2 13.47 -6.74 -2.77
N ARG A 3 13.92 -5.50 -2.52
CA ARG A 3 13.18 -4.57 -1.64
C ARG A 3 11.85 -4.11 -2.22
N SER A 4 11.80 -3.81 -3.52
CA SER A 4 10.55 -3.46 -4.20
C SER A 4 9.56 -4.64 -4.19
N GLN A 5 10.05 -5.87 -4.39
CA GLN A 5 9.20 -7.06 -4.40
C GLN A 5 8.57 -7.30 -3.03
N LEU A 6 9.34 -7.20 -1.95
CA LEU A 6 8.82 -7.36 -0.58
C LEU A 6 7.70 -6.36 -0.26
N LEU A 7 7.82 -5.12 -0.75
CA LEU A 7 6.78 -4.10 -0.59
C LEU A 7 5.53 -4.40 -1.42
N PHE A 8 5.69 -4.93 -2.64
CA PHE A 8 4.56 -5.40 -3.45
C PHE A 8 3.83 -6.57 -2.80
N ASP A 9 4.56 -7.54 -2.25
CA ASP A 9 3.97 -8.71 -1.59
C ASP A 9 3.21 -8.28 -0.33
N GLU A 10 3.77 -7.38 0.48
CA GLU A 10 3.06 -6.81 1.63
C GLU A 10 1.82 -6.03 1.20
N ALA A 11 1.89 -5.25 0.12
CA ALA A 11 0.74 -4.53 -0.40
C ALA A 11 -0.40 -5.49 -0.81
N GLY A 12 -0.06 -6.56 -1.54
CA GLY A 12 -1.01 -7.59 -1.95
C GLY A 12 -1.65 -8.30 -0.76
N ARG A 13 -0.83 -8.68 0.24
CA ARG A 13 -1.30 -9.32 1.47
C ARG A 13 -2.29 -8.42 2.22
N ARG A 14 -2.01 -7.13 2.35
CA ARG A 14 -2.90 -6.16 2.99
C ARG A 14 -4.23 -5.99 2.24
N ALA A 15 -4.18 -5.93 0.92
CA ALA A 15 -5.38 -5.86 0.09
C ALA A 15 -6.26 -7.12 0.27
N GLN A 16 -5.65 -8.31 0.26
CA GLN A 16 -6.37 -9.58 0.48
C GLN A 16 -7.02 -9.65 1.86
N ILE A 17 -6.33 -9.19 2.91
CA ILE A 17 -6.89 -9.12 4.26
C ILE A 17 -8.10 -8.17 4.28
N ALA A 18 -7.96 -6.98 3.69
CA ALA A 18 -9.06 -6.01 3.63
C ALA A 18 -10.28 -6.58 2.89
N ASP A 19 -10.06 -7.22 1.73
CA ASP A 19 -11.11 -7.84 0.93
C ASP A 19 -11.81 -8.95 1.71
N HIS A 20 -11.06 -9.87 2.31
CA HIS A 20 -11.64 -10.94 3.12
C HIS A 20 -12.44 -10.40 4.31
N MET A 21 -11.91 -9.40 5.03
CA MET A 21 -12.60 -8.80 6.16
C MET A 21 -13.92 -8.13 5.74
N LEU A 22 -13.94 -7.46 4.59
CA LEU A 22 -15.12 -6.76 4.09
C LEU A 22 -16.16 -7.71 3.51
N THR A 23 -15.74 -8.72 2.75
CA THR A 23 -16.64 -9.60 1.97
C THR A 23 -17.08 -10.83 2.75
N MET A 24 -16.25 -11.34 3.66
CA MET A 24 -16.53 -12.56 4.42
C MET A 24 -16.85 -12.25 5.88
N THR A 25 -15.98 -11.51 6.58
CA THR A 25 -16.12 -11.32 8.04
C THR A 25 -17.22 -10.33 8.41
N TYR A 26 -17.26 -9.17 7.75
CA TYR A 26 -18.20 -8.10 8.08
C TYR A 26 -19.68 -8.50 7.94
N PRO A 27 -20.13 -9.22 6.89
CA PRO A 27 -21.52 -9.65 6.77
C PRO A 27 -21.99 -10.58 7.91
N LEU A 28 -21.06 -11.36 8.47
CA LEU A 28 -21.32 -12.31 9.57
C LEU A 28 -21.31 -11.62 10.93
N VAL A 29 -20.33 -10.75 11.19
CA VAL A 29 -20.13 -10.13 12.51
C VAL A 29 -20.91 -8.83 12.67
N ARG A 30 -21.03 -8.03 11.60
CA ARG A 30 -21.74 -6.73 11.55
C ARG A 30 -21.28 -5.71 12.60
N ASP A 31 -20.02 -5.79 13.05
CA ASP A 31 -19.41 -4.77 13.90
C ASP A 31 -18.77 -3.68 13.02
N PRO A 32 -19.20 -2.41 13.12
CA PRO A 32 -18.61 -1.29 12.39
C PRO A 32 -17.10 -1.09 12.64
N LYS A 33 -16.56 -1.56 13.78
CA LYS A 33 -15.10 -1.51 14.04
C LYS A 33 -14.29 -2.31 13.01
N LEU A 34 -14.89 -3.34 12.40
CA LEU A 34 -14.24 -4.07 11.31
C LEU A 34 -14.01 -3.18 10.09
N LEU A 35 -14.90 -2.21 9.82
CA LEU A 35 -14.73 -1.27 8.72
C LEU A 35 -13.51 -0.35 8.93
N ILE A 36 -13.22 0.03 10.18
CA ILE A 36 -12.00 0.77 10.52
C ILE A 36 -10.76 -0.07 10.20
N ALA A 37 -10.77 -1.35 10.56
CA ALA A 37 -9.66 -2.26 10.27
C ALA A 37 -9.52 -2.57 8.76
N VAL A 38 -10.63 -2.63 8.02
CA VAL A 38 -10.62 -2.72 6.55
C VAL A 38 -9.92 -1.49 5.97
N LEU A 39 -10.32 -0.28 6.37
CA LEU A 39 -9.73 0.97 5.89
C LEU A 39 -8.23 1.07 6.22
N ASP A 40 -7.82 0.65 7.41
CA ASP A 40 -6.40 0.62 7.79
C ASP A 40 -5.59 -0.34 6.90
N ASN A 41 -6.12 -1.52 6.56
CA ASN A 41 -5.44 -2.43 5.64
C ASN A 41 -5.42 -1.89 4.19
N VAL A 42 -6.49 -1.23 3.73
CA VAL A 42 -6.51 -0.55 2.42
C VAL A 42 -5.45 0.56 2.37
N TYR A 43 -5.38 1.40 3.42
CA TYR A 43 -4.38 2.45 3.52
C TYR A 43 -2.95 1.88 3.50
N LYS A 44 -2.67 0.85 4.30
CA LYS A 44 -1.35 0.19 4.34
C LYS A 44 -1.00 -0.45 3.00
N SER A 45 -1.96 -1.06 2.30
CA SER A 45 -1.77 -1.61 0.97
C SER A 45 -1.38 -0.53 -0.04
N MET A 46 -2.10 0.59 -0.03
CA MET A 46 -1.82 1.74 -0.89
C MET A 46 -0.43 2.34 -0.60
N ASP A 47 -0.10 2.54 0.67
CA ASP A 47 1.18 3.10 1.11
C ASP A 47 2.37 2.20 0.72
N ALA A 48 2.23 0.88 0.91
CA ALA A 48 3.22 -0.11 0.49
C ALA A 48 3.35 -0.18 -1.04
N SER A 49 2.24 -0.10 -1.79
CA SER A 49 2.27 -0.07 -3.26
C SER A 49 3.03 1.14 -3.79
N MET A 50 2.78 2.33 -3.23
CA MET A 50 3.51 3.54 -3.62
C MET A 50 4.99 3.45 -3.28
N ALA A 51 5.33 2.93 -2.10
CA ALA A 51 6.72 2.69 -1.75
C ALA A 51 7.39 1.71 -2.71
N ALA A 52 6.72 0.61 -3.07
CA ALA A 52 7.24 -0.37 -4.01
C ALA A 52 7.55 0.28 -5.38
N ALA A 53 6.58 1.01 -5.94
CA ALA A 53 6.74 1.70 -7.21
C ALA A 53 7.89 2.72 -7.20
N LEU A 54 8.02 3.51 -6.12
CA LEU A 54 9.11 4.48 -5.98
C LEU A 54 10.47 3.81 -5.76
N VAL A 55 10.55 2.73 -4.98
CA VAL A 55 11.78 1.95 -4.81
C VAL A 55 12.22 1.37 -6.15
N GLN A 56 11.29 0.83 -6.94
CA GLN A 56 11.60 0.35 -8.30
C GLN A 56 12.12 1.49 -9.19
N ALA A 57 11.51 2.67 -9.13
CA ALA A 57 11.95 3.85 -9.87
C ALA A 57 13.35 4.32 -9.43
N LEU A 58 13.65 4.27 -8.14
CA LEU A 58 14.97 4.59 -7.58
C LEU A 58 16.03 3.59 -8.08
N GLU A 59 15.72 2.29 -8.06
CA GLU A 59 16.62 1.24 -8.59
C GLU A 59 16.90 1.44 -10.09
N GLN A 60 15.92 1.93 -10.84
CA GLN A 60 16.05 2.34 -12.24
C GLN A 60 16.70 3.71 -12.43
N LYS A 61 17.12 4.38 -11.34
CA LYS A 61 17.72 5.73 -11.33
C LYS A 61 16.82 6.82 -11.92
N LYS A 62 15.50 6.63 -11.91
CA LYS A 62 14.51 7.62 -12.38
C LYS A 62 14.23 8.71 -11.35
N ILE A 63 14.45 8.43 -10.07
CA ILE A 63 14.26 9.37 -8.96
C ILE A 63 15.48 9.36 -8.03
N PRO A 64 15.75 10.47 -7.31
CA PRO A 64 16.94 10.58 -6.46
C PRO A 64 16.80 9.90 -5.08
N TYR A 65 15.60 9.83 -4.51
CA TYR A 65 15.34 9.21 -3.22
C TYR A 65 13.85 8.83 -3.06
N VAL A 66 13.53 7.99 -2.07
CA VAL A 66 12.15 7.63 -1.69
C VAL A 66 11.83 8.27 -0.33
N PRO A 67 10.79 9.11 -0.22
CA PRO A 67 10.36 9.68 1.06
C PRO A 67 9.85 8.60 2.04
N GLU A 68 9.95 8.86 3.34
CA GLU A 68 9.55 7.89 4.38
C GLU A 68 8.06 7.97 4.74
N ASP A 69 7.46 9.16 4.67
CA ASP A 69 6.06 9.39 4.98
C ASP A 69 5.14 9.20 3.75
N PHE A 70 3.85 8.96 4.01
CA PHE A 70 2.85 8.74 2.97
C PHE A 70 2.72 9.94 2.04
N GLU A 71 2.64 11.17 2.57
CA GLU A 71 2.41 12.35 1.75
C GLU A 71 3.60 12.63 0.82
N GLY A 72 4.81 12.47 1.34
CA GLY A 72 6.04 12.54 0.57
C GLY A 72 6.03 11.52 -0.57
N ARG A 73 5.70 10.26 -0.28
CA ARG A 73 5.58 9.21 -1.30
C ARG A 73 4.49 9.54 -2.32
N PHE A 74 3.34 10.04 -1.90
CA PHE A 74 2.27 10.45 -2.81
C PHE A 74 2.68 11.59 -3.73
N ARG A 75 3.34 12.64 -3.19
CA ARG A 75 3.88 13.75 -4.00
C ARG A 75 4.92 13.25 -5.00
N ALA A 76 5.86 12.41 -4.56
CA ALA A 76 6.88 11.83 -5.43
C ALA A 76 6.26 10.94 -6.52
N TYR A 77 5.26 10.12 -6.17
CA TYR A 77 4.54 9.29 -7.13
C TYR A 77 3.88 10.15 -8.21
N LYS A 78 3.16 11.21 -7.82
CA LYS A 78 2.56 12.15 -8.77
C LYS A 78 3.58 12.90 -9.63
N GLN A 79 4.74 13.22 -9.08
CA GLN A 79 5.75 13.98 -9.79
C GLN A 79 6.52 13.15 -10.81
N TYR A 80 6.79 11.88 -10.50
CA TYR A 80 7.74 11.06 -11.27
C TYR A 80 7.11 9.88 -12.00
N LEU A 81 5.93 9.40 -11.59
CA LEU A 81 5.34 8.16 -12.08
C LEU A 81 3.94 8.31 -12.70
N ALA A 82 3.24 9.41 -12.45
CA ALA A 82 1.91 9.73 -13.02
C ALA A 82 2.03 10.82 -14.08
#